data_AF-A0A1I7TNC6-F1
#
_entry.id   AF-A0A1I7TNC6-F1
#
_cell.length_a   1.000
_cell.length_b   1.000
_cell.length_c   1.000
_cell.angle_alpha   90.00
_cell.angle_beta   90.00
_cell.angle_gamma   90.00
#
_symmetry.space_group_name_H-M   'P 1'
#
loop_
_entity.id
_entity.type
_entity.pdbx_description
1 polymer ?
#
loop_
_entity_poly.entity_id
_entity_poly.type
_entity_poly.pdbx_seq_one_letter_code
_entity_poly.pdbx_strand_id
1 'polypeptide(L)'
;MEPLYIPSEKGYSYIRKQPNTPRNCLNMPIPFQYCICQFNKTSVSKSNPTALKIGQTITKTVNEQIKDGNFTDVCIKMKFKKVTELQQYNDKFKGSTLFTAKIVMEAPSSAVFEANVKMTETGEVKVLGVVERSNKYGDTADCIKSEEHRPFCFCKNQNVLKTTVKR
;
A
#
# COMPACT_ATOMS: atom_id res chain seq x y z
N MET A 1 -6.93 6.66 39.64
CA MET A 1 -7.74 7.36 38.62
C MET A 1 -7.39 6.82 37.25
N GLU A 2 -8.34 6.13 36.62
CA GLU A 2 -8.22 5.57 35.28
C GLU A 2 -8.48 6.63 34.20
N PRO A 3 -8.00 6.44 32.95
CA PRO A 3 -8.34 7.33 31.84
C PRO A 3 -9.85 7.35 31.61
N LEU A 4 -10.42 8.55 31.42
CA LEU A 4 -11.83 8.69 31.07
C LEU A 4 -12.10 8.03 29.71
N TYR A 5 -12.98 7.02 29.69
CA TYR A 5 -13.48 6.41 28.46
C TYR A 5 -14.65 7.22 27.92
N ILE A 6 -14.55 7.67 26.67
CA ILE A 6 -15.63 8.36 25.96
C ILE A 6 -16.10 7.45 24.82
N PRO A 7 -17.38 7.02 24.82
CA PRO A 7 -17.92 6.22 23.74
C PRO A 7 -17.72 6.93 22.40
N SER A 8 -17.32 6.19 21.36
CA SER A 8 -17.03 6.66 19.99
C SER A 8 -15.75 7.50 19.77
N GLU A 9 -14.99 7.84 20.82
CA GLU A 9 -13.72 8.55 20.65
C GLU A 9 -12.62 7.63 20.11
N LYS A 10 -11.93 8.06 19.06
CA LYS A 10 -10.77 7.35 18.50
C LYS A 10 -9.49 7.89 19.16
N GLY A 11 -8.96 7.13 20.11
CA GLY A 11 -7.70 7.44 20.81
C GLY A 11 -7.90 8.25 22.09
N TYR A 12 -6.80 8.66 22.70
CA TYR A 12 -6.79 9.41 23.96
C TYR A 12 -6.29 10.83 23.72
N SER A 13 -7.03 11.84 24.17
CA SER A 13 -6.59 13.24 24.10
C SER A 13 -5.34 13.47 24.94
N TYR A 14 -4.41 14.29 24.45
CA TYR A 14 -3.15 14.61 25.14
C TYR A 14 -3.37 15.39 26.45
N ILE A 15 -4.41 16.23 26.49
CA ILE A 15 -4.75 17.06 27.66
C ILE A 15 -5.45 16.28 28.79
N ARG A 16 -5.76 15.00 28.59
CA ARG A 16 -6.35 14.13 29.62
C ARG A 16 -5.29 13.18 30.18
N LYS A 17 -5.62 12.50 31.29
CA LYS A 17 -4.76 11.45 31.83
C LYS A 17 -4.54 10.35 30.78
N GLN A 18 -3.28 10.02 30.55
CA GLN A 18 -2.89 9.00 29.58
C GLN A 18 -3.07 7.59 30.17
N PRO A 19 -3.45 6.59 29.35
CA PRO A 19 -3.39 5.21 29.77
C PRO A 19 -1.94 4.80 30.07
N ASN A 20 -1.76 3.85 30.98
CA ASN A 20 -0.45 3.28 31.28
C ASN A 20 0.08 2.39 30.14
N THR A 21 -0.76 2.08 29.15
CA THR A 21 -0.34 1.31 27.97
C THR A 21 0.49 2.18 27.04
N PRO A 22 1.66 1.70 26.57
CA PRO A 22 2.50 2.47 25.68
C PRO A 22 1.81 2.68 24.33
N ARG A 23 1.84 3.93 23.85
CA ARG A 23 1.42 4.29 22.48
C ARG A 23 2.50 3.87 21.49
N ASN A 24 2.28 2.74 20.83
CA ASN A 24 3.11 2.25 19.74
C ASN A 24 2.20 1.78 18.60
N CYS A 25 2.79 1.49 17.44
CA CYS A 25 2.03 1.06 16.26
C CYS A 25 1.34 -0.31 16.40
N LEU A 26 1.57 -1.03 17.49
CA LEU A 26 0.86 -2.28 17.80
C LEU A 26 -0.46 -2.02 18.53
N ASN A 27 -0.47 -0.98 19.37
CA ASN A 27 -1.59 -0.63 20.23
C ASN A 27 -2.45 0.50 19.65
N MET A 28 -1.94 1.22 18.64
CA MET A 28 -2.66 2.30 17.98
C MET A 28 -3.29 1.83 16.67
N PRO A 29 -4.47 2.37 16.28
CA PRO A 29 -5.13 2.07 15.02
C PRO A 29 -4.47 2.82 13.84
N ILE A 30 -3.14 2.89 13.81
CA ILE A 30 -2.37 3.52 12.73
C ILE A 30 -1.89 2.41 11.78
N PRO A 31 -2.21 2.50 10.48
CA PRO A 31 -1.65 1.59 9.49
C PRO A 31 -0.12 1.55 9.55
N PHE A 32 0.47 0.36 9.35
CA PHE A 32 1.90 0.16 9.54
C PHE A 32 2.78 1.08 8.68
N GLN A 33 2.33 1.46 7.48
CA GLN A 33 3.02 2.41 6.61
C GLN A 33 3.13 3.83 7.17
N TYR A 34 2.23 4.23 8.08
CA TYR A 34 2.24 5.55 8.74
C TYR A 34 2.81 5.51 10.15
N CYS A 35 3.42 4.39 10.53
CA CYS A 35 4.10 4.26 11.81
C CYS A 35 5.34 5.16 11.84
N ILE A 36 5.41 6.06 12.83
CA ILE A 36 6.55 6.98 13.01
C ILE A 36 7.81 6.24 13.50
N CYS A 37 7.66 5.05 14.09
CA CYS A 37 8.79 4.27 14.57
C CYS A 37 9.71 3.89 13.41
N GLN A 38 10.97 4.30 13.51
CA GLN A 38 12.01 3.90 12.57
C GLN A 38 12.54 2.53 13.00
N PHE A 39 12.31 1.53 12.16
CA PHE A 39 12.88 0.19 12.35
C PHE A 39 14.12 0.03 11.47
N ASN A 40 15.10 -0.71 11.97
CA ASN A 40 16.27 -1.05 11.18
C ASN A 40 15.88 -1.97 10.03
N LYS A 41 16.32 -1.61 8.82
CA LYS A 41 16.07 -2.37 7.60
C LYS A 41 17.36 -2.66 6.86
N THR A 42 17.38 -3.77 6.16
CA THR A 42 18.49 -4.18 5.29
C THR A 42 17.99 -4.33 3.86
N SER A 43 18.74 -3.78 2.90
CA SER A 43 18.46 -4.00 1.48
C SER A 43 18.70 -5.46 1.12
N VAL A 44 17.74 -6.07 0.44
CA VAL A 44 17.81 -7.47 0.01
C VAL A 44 17.71 -7.57 -1.51
N SER A 45 18.02 -8.76 -2.05
CA SER A 45 17.99 -9.00 -3.49
C SER A 45 16.59 -8.77 -4.09
N LYS A 46 16.55 -8.05 -5.21
CA LYS A 46 15.32 -7.66 -5.93
C LYS A 46 14.85 -8.69 -6.96
N SER A 47 15.65 -9.73 -7.20
CA SER A 47 15.43 -10.72 -8.26
C SER A 47 15.31 -12.16 -7.74
N ASN A 48 15.33 -12.35 -6.42
CA ASN A 48 15.13 -13.68 -5.83
C ASN A 48 13.64 -14.11 -5.92
N PRO A 49 13.32 -15.40 -5.75
CA PRO A 49 11.94 -15.89 -5.79
C PRO A 49 11.01 -15.17 -4.80
N THR A 50 11.56 -14.80 -3.64
CA THR A 50 10.87 -14.01 -2.60
C THR A 50 10.39 -12.65 -3.13
N ALA A 51 11.27 -11.90 -3.80
CA ALA A 51 10.97 -10.60 -4.38
C ALA A 51 9.90 -10.70 -5.46
N LEU A 52 9.97 -11.73 -6.32
CA LEU A 52 8.97 -11.98 -7.35
C LEU A 52 7.59 -12.29 -6.72
N LYS A 53 7.55 -13.14 -5.70
CA LYS A 53 6.32 -13.47 -4.96
C LYS A 53 5.70 -12.25 -4.28
N ILE A 54 6.54 -11.40 -3.68
CA ILE A 54 6.10 -10.12 -3.10
C ILE A 54 5.50 -9.22 -4.18
N GLY A 55 6.19 -9.04 -5.30
CA GLY A 55 5.72 -8.20 -6.40
C GLY A 55 4.38 -8.67 -6.96
N GLN A 56 4.23 -9.97 -7.20
CA GLN A 56 2.96 -10.56 -7.65
C GLN A 56 1.82 -10.37 -6.63
N THR A 57 2.11 -10.50 -5.34
CA THR A 57 1.11 -10.31 -4.27
C THR A 57 0.63 -8.85 -4.20
N ILE A 58 1.55 -7.89 -4.32
CA ILE A 58 1.20 -6.46 -4.37
C ILE A 58 0.37 -6.17 -5.62
N THR A 59 0.76 -6.67 -6.79
CA THR A 59 -0.01 -6.50 -8.03
C THR A 59 -1.41 -7.13 -7.94
N LYS A 60 -1.55 -8.28 -7.27
CA LYS A 60 -2.86 -8.88 -7.00
C LYS A 60 -3.72 -7.93 -6.16
N THR A 61 -3.17 -7.40 -5.08
CA THR A 61 -3.84 -6.46 -4.18
C THR A 61 -4.27 -5.19 -4.91
N VAL A 62 -3.43 -4.64 -5.80
CA VAL A 62 -3.77 -3.48 -6.65
C VAL A 62 -4.96 -3.79 -7.56
N ASN A 63 -4.98 -4.96 -8.20
CA ASN A 63 -6.09 -5.34 -9.07
C ASN A 63 -7.37 -5.65 -8.28
N GLU A 64 -7.27 -6.11 -7.03
CA GLU A 64 -8.40 -6.27 -6.11
C GLU A 64 -9.03 -4.90 -5.80
N GLN A 65 -8.23 -3.86 -5.53
CA GLN A 65 -8.77 -2.49 -5.35
C GLN A 65 -9.57 -2.00 -6.57
N ILE A 66 -9.07 -2.25 -7.80
CA ILE A 66 -9.80 -1.91 -9.03
C ILE A 66 -11.11 -2.68 -9.12
N LYS A 67 -11.12 -3.95 -8.72
CA LYS A 67 -12.29 -4.83 -8.74
C LYS A 67 -13.32 -4.42 -7.70
N ASP A 68 -12.89 -4.15 -6.47
CA ASP A 68 -13.76 -3.76 -5.36
C ASP A 68 -14.45 -2.41 -5.63
N GLY A 69 -13.77 -1.51 -6.35
CA GLY A 69 -14.34 -0.27 -6.86
C GLY A 69 -15.23 -0.42 -8.11
N ASN A 70 -15.42 -1.62 -8.65
CA ASN A 70 -16.14 -1.88 -9.91
C ASN A 70 -15.57 -1.12 -11.14
N PHE A 71 -14.26 -0.93 -11.20
CA PHE A 71 -13.60 -0.17 -12.28
C PHE A 71 -12.89 -1.05 -13.32
N THR A 72 -13.12 -2.36 -13.31
CA THR A 72 -12.49 -3.32 -14.23
C THR A 72 -12.80 -3.05 -15.70
N ASP A 73 -13.93 -2.40 -15.99
CA ASP A 73 -14.35 -2.09 -17.35
C ASP A 73 -13.62 -0.87 -17.93
N VAL A 74 -13.25 0.09 -17.07
CA VAL A 74 -12.63 1.36 -17.47
C VAL A 74 -11.12 1.42 -17.25
N CYS A 75 -10.60 0.75 -16.21
CA CYS A 75 -9.18 0.68 -15.88
C CYS A 75 -8.53 -0.57 -16.47
N ILE A 76 -7.28 -0.48 -16.91
CA ILE A 76 -6.51 -1.65 -17.34
C ILE A 76 -6.22 -2.57 -16.15
N LYS A 77 -6.04 -3.87 -16.45
CA LYS A 77 -5.48 -4.81 -15.48
C LYS A 77 -3.98 -4.57 -15.35
N MET A 78 -3.52 -4.25 -14.15
CA MET A 78 -2.11 -4.00 -13.86
C MET A 78 -1.31 -5.30 -13.92
N LYS A 79 -0.14 -5.25 -14.55
CA LYS A 79 0.81 -6.37 -14.64
C LYS A 79 2.13 -5.99 -13.99
N PHE A 80 2.68 -6.91 -13.21
CA PHE A 80 3.96 -6.74 -12.52
C PHE A 80 5.12 -6.76 -13.53
N LYS A 81 6.01 -5.76 -13.47
CA LYS A 81 7.23 -5.72 -14.28
C LYS A 81 8.47 -6.17 -13.49
N LYS A 82 8.76 -5.48 -12.39
CA LYS A 82 9.94 -5.77 -11.54
C LYS A 82 9.85 -5.11 -10.17
N VAL A 83 10.65 -5.60 -9.23
CA VAL A 83 10.92 -4.92 -7.95
C VAL A 83 12.08 -3.94 -8.13
N THR A 84 11.89 -2.68 -7.74
CA THR A 84 12.95 -1.65 -7.78
C THR A 84 13.65 -1.46 -6.45
N GLU A 85 12.93 -1.68 -5.36
CA GLU A 85 13.43 -1.54 -3.99
C GLU A 85 12.83 -2.65 -3.13
N LEU A 86 13.65 -3.30 -2.31
CA LEU A 86 13.19 -4.28 -1.35
C LEU A 86 14.06 -4.19 -0.10
N GLN A 87 13.42 -3.87 1.01
CA GLN A 87 14.04 -3.72 2.32
C GLN A 87 13.40 -4.69 3.29
N GLN A 88 14.20 -5.50 3.95
CA GLN A 88 13.75 -6.41 5.00
C GLN A 88 13.91 -5.74 6.36
N TYR A 89 12.92 -5.86 7.23
CA TYR A 89 13.05 -5.43 8.63
C TYR A 89 13.93 -6.44 9.39
N ASN A 90 14.82 -5.94 10.23
CA ASN A 90 15.71 -6.80 11.02
C ASN A 90 14.93 -7.59 12.09
N ASP A 91 13.91 -6.96 12.66
CA ASP A 91 13.04 -7.58 13.66
C ASP A 91 11.97 -8.45 13.00
N LYS A 92 11.76 -9.64 13.57
CA LYS A 92 10.62 -10.50 13.20
C LYS A 92 9.39 -10.09 14.00
N PHE A 93 8.24 -10.12 13.33
CA PHE A 93 6.97 -9.81 13.96
C PHE A 93 6.10 -11.07 14.09
N LYS A 94 5.99 -11.62 15.31
CA LYS A 94 5.27 -12.89 15.58
C LYS A 94 5.70 -14.03 14.65
N GLY A 95 7.02 -14.23 14.51
CA GLY A 95 7.62 -15.22 13.60
C GLY A 95 7.63 -14.81 12.12
N SER A 96 6.86 -13.81 11.72
CA SER A 96 6.82 -13.34 10.33
C SER A 96 7.94 -12.35 10.03
N THR A 97 8.53 -12.45 8.85
CA THR A 97 9.49 -11.47 8.33
C THR A 97 8.72 -10.34 7.64
N LEU A 98 9.08 -9.09 7.92
CA LEU A 98 8.47 -7.93 7.28
C LEU A 98 9.36 -7.37 6.19
N PHE A 99 8.74 -6.83 5.13
CA PHE A 99 9.44 -6.15 4.05
C PHE A 99 8.72 -4.86 3.66
N THR A 100 9.49 -3.85 3.24
CA THR A 100 9.01 -2.71 2.46
C THR A 100 9.46 -2.93 1.01
N ALA A 101 8.54 -2.85 0.07
CA ALA A 101 8.82 -3.10 -1.34
C ALA A 101 8.29 -1.97 -2.23
N LYS A 102 9.10 -1.56 -3.19
CA LYS A 102 8.70 -0.69 -4.30
C LYS A 102 8.73 -1.49 -5.59
N ILE A 103 7.61 -1.55 -6.29
CA ILE A 103 7.45 -2.34 -7.51
C ILE A 103 7.01 -1.45 -8.67
N VAL A 104 7.37 -1.86 -9.87
CA VAL A 104 7.00 -1.20 -11.11
C VAL A 104 6.06 -2.10 -11.90
N MET A 105 4.98 -1.53 -12.43
CA MET A 105 4.06 -2.20 -13.34
C MET A 105 4.54 -2.07 -14.79
N GLU A 106 4.04 -2.94 -15.65
CA GLU A 106 4.29 -2.89 -17.09
C GLU A 106 3.67 -1.64 -17.74
N ALA A 107 4.15 -1.33 -18.96
CA ALA A 107 3.50 -0.34 -19.79
C ALA A 107 2.05 -0.78 -20.12
N PRO A 108 1.10 0.14 -20.28
CA PRO A 108 1.30 1.58 -20.44
C PRO A 108 1.40 2.39 -19.13
N SER A 109 0.96 1.88 -17.98
CA SER A 109 0.87 2.73 -16.79
C SER A 109 2.22 3.04 -16.13
N SER A 110 3.20 2.14 -16.26
CA SER A 110 4.53 2.28 -15.63
C SER A 110 4.43 2.68 -14.16
N ALA A 111 3.41 2.16 -13.49
CA ALA A 111 3.07 2.51 -12.13
C ALA A 111 4.11 2.07 -11.14
N VAL A 112 4.49 2.95 -10.22
CA VAL A 112 5.36 2.62 -9.12
C VAL A 112 4.52 2.54 -7.86
N PHE A 113 4.40 1.34 -7.29
CA PHE A 113 3.67 1.10 -6.06
C PHE A 113 4.61 0.75 -4.93
N GLU A 114 4.33 1.26 -3.74
CA GLU A 114 5.03 0.99 -2.50
C GLU A 114 4.08 0.29 -1.52
N ALA A 115 4.56 -0.75 -0.85
CA ALA A 115 3.77 -1.49 0.12
C ALA A 115 4.66 -2.12 1.19
N ASN A 116 4.09 -2.26 2.40
CA ASN A 116 4.63 -3.14 3.41
C ASN A 116 3.99 -4.53 3.27
N VAL A 117 4.78 -5.58 3.42
CA VAL A 117 4.31 -6.97 3.33
C VAL A 117 4.85 -7.77 4.50
N LYS A 118 4.03 -8.70 5.01
CA LYS A 118 4.48 -9.77 5.90
C LYS A 118 4.64 -11.06 5.12
N MET A 119 5.69 -11.79 5.47
CA MET A 119 5.90 -13.16 5.03
C MET A 119 5.89 -14.08 6.25
N THR A 120 4.96 -15.02 6.28
CA THR A 120 4.89 -16.04 7.33
C THR A 120 6.04 -17.04 7.16
N GLU A 121 6.30 -17.84 8.18
CA GLU A 121 7.31 -18.92 8.12
C GLU A 121 6.95 -19.99 7.07
N THR A 122 5.66 -20.17 6.78
CA THR A 122 5.17 -21.03 5.69
C THR A 122 5.39 -20.44 4.29
N GLY A 123 5.91 -19.21 4.21
CA GLY A 123 6.15 -18.48 2.97
C GLY A 123 4.90 -17.80 2.39
N GLU A 124 3.78 -17.74 3.12
CA GLU A 124 2.61 -16.96 2.70
C GLU A 124 2.93 -15.47 2.77
N VAL A 125 2.63 -14.73 1.69
CA VAL A 125 2.87 -13.29 1.60
C VAL A 125 1.54 -12.55 1.69
N LYS A 126 1.47 -11.56 2.57
CA LYS A 126 0.28 -10.70 2.75
C LYS A 126 0.71 -9.24 2.83
N VAL A 127 -0.03 -8.37 2.15
CA VAL A 127 0.13 -6.92 2.30
C VAL A 127 -0.29 -6.49 3.71
N LEU A 128 0.47 -5.57 4.29
CA LEU A 128 0.18 -4.94 5.57
C LEU A 128 -0.21 -3.48 5.33
N GLY A 129 -1.42 -3.12 5.74
CA GLY A 129 -1.94 -1.78 5.52
C GLY A 129 -2.38 -1.58 4.07
N VAL A 130 -2.05 -0.41 3.50
CA VAL A 130 -2.47 -0.05 2.14
C VAL A 130 -1.29 -0.09 1.17
N VAL A 131 -1.60 -0.32 -0.11
CA VAL A 131 -0.64 -0.16 -1.20
C VAL A 131 -0.72 1.27 -1.69
N GLU A 132 0.41 1.97 -1.76
CA GLU A 132 0.46 3.37 -2.16
C GLU A 132 1.09 3.55 -3.52
N ARG A 133 0.58 4.50 -4.30
CA ARG A 133 1.16 4.88 -5.57
C ARG A 133 2.23 5.94 -5.34
N SER A 134 3.49 5.64 -5.63
CA SER A 134 4.62 6.52 -5.30
C SER A 134 5.02 7.49 -6.42
N ASN A 135 4.54 7.30 -7.66
CA ASN A 135 4.74 8.26 -8.76
C ASN A 135 3.41 8.88 -9.22
N LYS A 136 3.50 10.10 -9.78
CA LYS A 136 2.34 10.85 -10.29
C LYS A 136 1.57 10.02 -11.34
N TYR A 137 0.25 9.98 -11.20
CA TYR A 137 -0.66 9.34 -12.16
C TYR A 137 -1.37 10.37 -13.06
N GLY A 138 -1.60 11.59 -12.58
CA GLY A 138 -2.13 12.68 -13.40
C GLY A 138 -3.50 12.38 -14.04
N ASP A 139 -3.61 12.67 -15.33
CA ASP A 139 -4.81 12.46 -16.17
C ASP A 139 -5.09 10.98 -16.47
N THR A 140 -4.15 10.09 -16.14
CA THR A 140 -4.27 8.69 -16.51
C THR A 140 -5.41 7.94 -15.84
N ALA A 141 -6.03 8.51 -14.80
CA ALA A 141 -7.15 7.97 -14.05
C ALA A 141 -8.47 8.77 -14.22
N ASP A 142 -8.57 9.68 -15.20
CA ASP A 142 -9.71 10.60 -15.35
C ASP A 142 -11.04 9.95 -15.76
N CYS A 143 -11.01 8.67 -16.16
CA CYS A 143 -12.21 7.87 -16.37
C CYS A 143 -12.94 7.50 -15.07
N ILE A 144 -12.34 7.77 -13.89
CA ILE A 144 -12.97 7.51 -12.59
C ILE A 144 -12.96 8.76 -11.70
N LYS A 145 -14.04 8.95 -10.94
CA LYS A 145 -14.22 10.06 -10.00
C LYS A 145 -13.84 9.72 -8.55
N SER A 146 -13.62 8.45 -8.23
CA SER A 146 -13.29 8.02 -6.87
C SER A 146 -11.82 8.31 -6.57
N GLU A 147 -11.58 9.32 -5.72
CA GLU A 147 -10.22 9.73 -5.31
C GLU A 147 -9.42 8.60 -4.65
N GLU A 148 -10.09 7.72 -3.92
CA GLU A 148 -9.47 6.54 -3.29
C GLU A 148 -8.93 5.55 -4.33
N HIS A 149 -9.59 5.43 -5.49
CA HIS A 149 -9.26 4.42 -6.50
C HIS A 149 -8.41 4.98 -7.66
N ARG A 150 -8.39 6.30 -7.85
CA ARG A 150 -7.57 6.99 -8.87
C ARG A 150 -6.09 6.56 -8.87
N PRO A 151 -5.41 6.37 -7.72
CA PRO A 151 -4.02 5.91 -7.69
C PRO A 151 -3.77 4.53 -8.33
N PHE A 152 -4.78 3.67 -8.34
CA PHE A 152 -4.70 2.30 -8.87
C PHE A 152 -5.10 2.20 -10.34
N CYS A 153 -5.87 3.16 -10.84
CA CYS A 153 -6.41 3.11 -12.19
C CYS A 153 -5.43 3.62 -13.25
N PHE A 154 -5.49 3.01 -14.43
CA PHE A 154 -5.03 3.62 -15.67
C PHE A 154 -6.09 3.35 -16.73
N CYS A 155 -6.65 4.40 -17.31
CA CYS A 155 -7.80 4.32 -18.21
C CYS A 155 -7.44 3.61 -19.51
N LYS A 156 -8.31 2.68 -19.94
CA LYS A 156 -8.14 1.94 -21.21
C LYS A 156 -8.14 2.87 -22.44
N ASN A 157 -8.96 3.92 -22.42
CA ASN A 157 -9.26 4.77 -23.58
C ASN A 157 -8.72 6.20 -23.43
N GLN A 158 -7.42 6.38 -23.19
CA GLN A 158 -6.84 7.73 -23.05
C GLN A 158 -6.97 8.61 -24.31
N ASN A 159 -7.18 8.01 -25.48
CA ASN A 159 -7.37 8.74 -26.73
C ASN A 159 -8.72 9.46 -26.83
N VAL A 160 -9.71 9.13 -26.00
CA VAL A 160 -11.04 9.77 -26.02
C VAL A 160 -11.08 11.00 -25.09
N LEU A 161 -10.28 11.00 -24.02
CA LEU A 161 -10.28 12.08 -23.02
C LEU A 161 -9.53 13.33 -23.50
N LYS A 162 -8.53 13.19 -24.37
CA LYS A 162 -7.78 14.32 -24.94
C LYS A 162 -8.60 15.22 -25.88
N THR A 163 -9.72 14.73 -26.41
CA THR A 163 -10.58 15.50 -27.33
C THR A 163 -11.56 16.42 -26.59
N THR A 164 -11.75 16.23 -25.28
CA THR A 164 -12.74 16.98 -24.49
C THR A 164 -12.14 18.15 -23.72
N VAL A 165 -10.80 18.26 -23.67
CA VAL A 165 -10.05 19.37 -23.04
C VAL A 165 -9.46 20.27 -24.14
N LYS A 166 -10.33 20.83 -24.98
CA LYS A 166 -10.06 22.11 -25.66
C LYS A 166 -11.07 23.12 -25.10
N ARG A 167 -10.63 23.88 -24.11
CA ARG A 167 -11.22 25.18 -23.75
C ARG A 167 -10.15 26.23 -23.92
#